data_AF-A0A969NCR6-F1
#
_entry.id   AF-A0A969NCR6-F1
#
_cell.length_a   1.000
_cell.length_b   1.000
_cell.length_c   1.000
_cell.angle_alpha   90.00
_cell.angle_beta   90.00
_cell.angle_gamma   90.00
#
_symmetry.space_group_name_H-M   'P 1'
#
loop_
_entity.id
_entity.type
_entity.pdbx_description
1 polymer ?
#
loop_
_entity_poly.entity_id
_entity_poly.type
_entity_poly.pdbx_seq_one_letter_code
_entity_poly.pdbx_strand_id
1 'polypeptide(L)'
;MFTKNAWYTQGDNPENSNQWGPWLFVDSCGAVLMPPSVGITSPANGSSITQGNTINISAVASDTDGTVSKVEFYVGSTLLGTDTQSPYTASWTANLSGTFNIVAVATDNDGQSTTSEAVTIIVKPSGNNIAPTVELTSPVNGATFTEGETITVSANANDSDGTITSVEFLAGSTSLGIDTNAPYSISWSTASKGSYSITAIAIDNKNAAATSSTSSITVDSKTGNQLFLNSLPLQIVLNEGVSKVYKYDASIASILTRNKGIVEVQVADSQMTITGLKAGRTGLRINTASQSYFMGVRINHTDGSMPYLPKYVSVGSVSEDSQADLNFWKDVDIDLTNKEMDIRYIYINGGPINGWRTWGPQRVTKFATESMRFGLIPFFVYYNIPDGGESFDTDLAHIQDVTYMTAYFEDLNIFMDQAQDVLQGELYGIILEPDFLGYMQQNAEARLGTNKPGEIPTAVSATTIATNAGNVITLVERINKTINERRGQGHSIFFGWQLNLWSYAPVSGSRAFLRRTDDNDLGFTAGRAAIKESGEQTTLYGMEAGILSNGANFISIDKYGLDAGYSNPQDPFNSTWFFNNDHWMNYLYYVENMHLTSGMPIVLWQLPVGHINGSTMT
;
A
#
# COMPACT_ATOMS: atom_id res chain seq x y z
N MET A 1 -54.34 -45.01 11.52
CA MET A 1 -55.08 -45.45 12.72
C MET A 1 -54.49 -46.78 13.16
N PHE A 2 -53.93 -46.88 14.37
CA PHE A 2 -53.38 -48.13 14.91
C PHE A 2 -54.27 -48.63 16.06
N THR A 3 -54.59 -49.93 16.12
CA THR A 3 -55.40 -50.53 17.20
C THR A 3 -54.75 -51.82 17.74
N LYS A 4 -54.89 -52.09 19.04
CA LYS A 4 -54.48 -53.34 19.72
C LYS A 4 -55.65 -53.91 20.53
N ASN A 5 -55.83 -55.23 20.51
CA ASN A 5 -56.95 -55.96 21.11
C ASN A 5 -56.75 -56.21 22.62
N ALA A 6 -57.79 -56.00 23.44
CA ALA A 6 -57.76 -56.18 24.90
C ALA A 6 -58.83 -57.21 25.36
N TRP A 7 -58.39 -58.48 25.47
CA TRP A 7 -58.92 -59.57 26.31
C TRP A 7 -60.29 -60.22 26.00
N TYR A 8 -60.23 -61.51 25.64
CA TYR A 8 -61.27 -62.53 25.82
C TYR A 8 -60.61 -63.75 26.50
N THR A 9 -61.10 -64.17 27.68
CA THR A 9 -60.76 -65.47 28.32
C THR A 9 -62.04 -66.15 28.79
N GLN A 10 -62.05 -67.50 28.74
CA GLN A 10 -63.21 -68.40 28.93
C GLN A 10 -64.02 -68.11 30.21
N GLY A 11 -65.28 -67.69 30.05
CA GLY A 11 -66.25 -67.64 31.15
C GLY A 11 -67.48 -66.74 30.98
N ASP A 12 -67.43 -65.71 30.13
CA ASP A 12 -68.47 -64.67 30.10
C ASP A 12 -69.47 -64.79 28.92
N ASN A 13 -70.74 -64.55 29.23
CA ASN A 13 -71.90 -64.68 28.33
C ASN A 13 -71.82 -63.67 27.14
N PRO A 14 -71.82 -64.12 25.88
CA PRO A 14 -71.60 -63.28 24.69
C PRO A 14 -72.74 -62.29 24.32
N GLU A 15 -73.87 -62.27 25.04
CA GLU A 15 -75.00 -61.37 24.75
C GLU A 15 -74.76 -59.87 25.04
N ASN A 16 -73.60 -59.49 25.57
CA ASN A 16 -73.20 -58.09 25.76
C ASN A 16 -72.13 -57.59 24.76
N SER A 17 -71.81 -58.37 23.71
CA SER A 17 -70.85 -57.95 22.67
C SER A 17 -71.55 -57.34 21.46
N ASN A 18 -71.53 -56.02 21.34
CA ASN A 18 -71.88 -55.31 20.11
C ASN A 18 -70.64 -55.21 19.19
N GLN A 19 -70.78 -54.66 17.97
CA GLN A 19 -69.73 -54.59 16.94
C GLN A 19 -68.46 -53.77 17.33
N TRP A 20 -68.34 -53.34 18.59
CA TRP A 20 -67.29 -52.47 19.11
C TRP A 20 -66.68 -52.95 20.44
N GLY A 21 -66.55 -54.27 20.66
CA GLY A 21 -65.69 -54.83 21.73
C GLY A 21 -64.25 -54.25 21.70
N PRO A 22 -63.55 -54.19 22.83
CA PRO A 22 -62.71 -53.05 23.23
C PRO A 22 -61.39 -52.98 22.45
N TRP A 23 -61.36 -52.09 21.47
CA TRP A 23 -60.11 -51.54 20.93
C TRP A 23 -59.76 -50.29 21.73
N LEU A 24 -58.62 -50.30 22.44
CA LEU A 24 -58.09 -49.09 23.05
C LEU A 24 -57.47 -48.21 21.95
N PHE A 25 -57.93 -46.96 21.89
CA PHE A 25 -57.38 -45.92 21.05
C PHE A 25 -55.95 -45.58 21.52
N VAL A 26 -54.99 -45.56 20.58
CA VAL A 26 -53.58 -45.30 20.89
C VAL A 26 -53.18 -43.88 20.48
N ASP A 27 -53.53 -43.40 19.27
CA ASP A 27 -53.36 -42.00 18.84
C ASP A 27 -54.00 -41.70 17.45
N SER A 28 -54.16 -40.41 17.11
CA SER A 28 -54.48 -39.87 15.77
C SER A 28 -53.46 -38.80 15.36
N CYS A 29 -52.87 -38.89 14.15
CA CYS A 29 -51.98 -37.87 13.59
C CYS A 29 -52.57 -36.46 13.76
N GLY A 30 -51.78 -35.55 14.36
CA GLY A 30 -52.12 -34.13 14.50
C GLY A 30 -52.38 -33.45 13.15
N ALA A 31 -53.20 -32.40 13.17
CA ALA A 31 -53.52 -31.59 12.01
C ALA A 31 -52.25 -31.06 11.33
N VAL A 32 -52.23 -31.06 10.01
CA VAL A 32 -51.16 -30.44 9.22
C VAL A 32 -51.28 -28.93 9.40
N LEU A 33 -50.34 -28.31 10.11
CA LEU A 33 -50.25 -26.85 10.24
C LEU A 33 -49.81 -26.24 8.91
N MET A 34 -50.60 -25.36 8.33
CA MET A 34 -50.27 -24.66 7.09
C MET A 34 -49.76 -23.24 7.40
N PRO A 35 -48.65 -22.80 6.80
CA PRO A 35 -48.14 -21.44 7.04
C PRO A 35 -49.06 -20.38 6.43
N PRO A 36 -49.04 -19.13 6.94
CA PRO A 36 -49.87 -18.05 6.42
C PRO A 36 -49.42 -17.64 5.01
N SER A 37 -50.29 -16.95 4.27
CA SER A 37 -49.96 -16.25 3.02
C SER A 37 -49.69 -14.77 3.29
N VAL A 38 -48.78 -14.14 2.53
CA VAL A 38 -48.49 -12.70 2.63
C VAL A 38 -48.05 -12.11 1.31
N GLY A 39 -48.51 -10.90 1.01
CA GLY A 39 -48.08 -10.12 -0.15
C GLY A 39 -48.11 -8.62 0.12
N ILE A 40 -47.06 -7.91 -0.31
CA ILE A 40 -47.02 -6.45 -0.28
C ILE A 40 -47.96 -5.90 -1.38
N THR A 41 -48.86 -5.00 -0.99
CA THR A 41 -49.84 -4.37 -1.89
C THR A 41 -49.47 -2.93 -2.26
N SER A 42 -48.66 -2.27 -1.44
CA SER A 42 -48.07 -0.96 -1.72
C SER A 42 -46.72 -0.86 -1.01
N PRO A 43 -45.69 -0.25 -1.61
CA PRO A 43 -45.62 0.26 -2.98
C PRO A 43 -45.69 -0.86 -4.05
N ALA A 44 -46.00 -0.50 -5.30
CA ALA A 44 -45.94 -1.43 -6.42
C ALA A 44 -44.48 -1.76 -6.81
N ASN A 45 -44.23 -2.96 -7.33
CA ASN A 45 -42.90 -3.33 -7.80
C ASN A 45 -42.41 -2.39 -8.92
N GLY A 46 -41.17 -1.91 -8.78
CA GLY A 46 -40.56 -0.92 -9.67
C GLY A 46 -40.94 0.53 -9.39
N SER A 47 -41.67 0.83 -8.31
CA SER A 47 -41.99 2.22 -7.95
C SER A 47 -40.72 3.04 -7.73
N SER A 48 -40.74 4.30 -8.18
CA SER A 48 -39.64 5.23 -7.95
C SER A 48 -40.01 6.30 -6.94
N ILE A 49 -39.12 6.54 -5.97
CA ILE A 49 -39.27 7.60 -4.96
C ILE A 49 -37.99 8.43 -4.88
N THR A 50 -38.04 9.59 -4.24
CA THR A 50 -36.87 10.46 -4.05
C THR A 50 -36.23 10.20 -2.68
N GLN A 51 -34.90 10.22 -2.61
CA GLN A 51 -34.14 10.13 -1.37
C GLN A 51 -34.63 11.19 -0.36
N GLY A 52 -34.81 10.78 0.89
CA GLY A 52 -35.38 11.59 1.97
C GLY A 52 -36.91 11.48 2.10
N ASN A 53 -37.62 10.92 1.12
CA ASN A 53 -39.07 10.71 1.25
C ASN A 53 -39.39 9.51 2.15
N THR A 54 -40.47 9.64 2.91
CA THR A 54 -41.09 8.54 3.66
C THR A 54 -42.27 7.97 2.89
N ILE A 55 -42.30 6.65 2.70
CA ILE A 55 -43.45 5.93 2.14
C ILE A 55 -44.07 4.99 3.17
N ASN A 56 -45.36 4.69 2.98
CA ASN A 56 -46.04 3.64 3.71
C ASN A 56 -46.04 2.34 2.89
N ILE A 57 -45.62 1.25 3.54
CA ILE A 57 -45.65 -0.10 3.01
C ILE A 57 -46.89 -0.76 3.60
N SER A 58 -47.69 -1.40 2.75
CA SER A 58 -48.90 -2.11 3.13
C SER A 58 -48.81 -3.54 2.63
N ALA A 59 -49.22 -4.50 3.47
CA ALA A 59 -49.30 -5.90 3.11
C ALA A 59 -50.68 -6.48 3.44
N VAL A 60 -51.06 -7.52 2.70
CA VAL A 60 -52.20 -8.38 3.02
C VAL A 60 -51.65 -9.75 3.39
N ALA A 61 -52.11 -10.26 4.52
CA ALA A 61 -51.78 -11.60 4.98
C ALA A 61 -53.04 -12.34 5.44
N SER A 62 -53.11 -13.64 5.18
CA SER A 62 -54.21 -14.49 5.62
C SER A 62 -53.74 -15.92 5.86
N ASP A 63 -54.38 -16.57 6.80
CA ASP A 63 -54.12 -17.96 7.20
C ASP A 63 -55.43 -18.75 7.05
N THR A 64 -55.34 -19.97 6.52
CA THR A 64 -56.49 -20.82 6.16
C THR A 64 -56.94 -21.76 7.28
N ASP A 65 -56.05 -22.12 8.19
CA ASP A 65 -56.28 -23.01 9.34
C ASP A 65 -56.05 -22.30 10.68
N GLY A 66 -55.52 -21.07 10.66
CA GLY A 66 -55.32 -20.25 11.84
C GLY A 66 -55.58 -18.75 11.62
N THR A 67 -54.82 -17.95 12.36
CA THR A 67 -54.83 -16.49 12.36
C THR A 67 -53.41 -15.97 12.27
N VAL A 68 -53.21 -14.88 11.53
CA VAL A 68 -51.90 -14.21 11.44
C VAL A 68 -51.63 -13.46 12.73
N SER A 69 -50.58 -13.86 13.45
CA SER A 69 -50.13 -13.26 14.71
C SER A 69 -49.40 -11.93 14.49
N LYS A 70 -48.54 -11.85 13.48
CA LYS A 70 -47.77 -10.64 13.15
C LYS A 70 -47.32 -10.60 11.69
N VAL A 71 -47.04 -9.40 11.19
CA VAL A 71 -46.34 -9.14 9.92
C VAL A 71 -45.13 -8.25 10.18
N GLU A 72 -43.95 -8.70 9.78
CA GLU A 72 -42.69 -7.98 9.88
C GLU A 72 -42.27 -7.46 8.50
N PHE A 73 -41.89 -6.18 8.41
CA PHE A 73 -41.51 -5.55 7.15
C PHE A 73 -40.01 -5.29 7.11
N TYR A 74 -39.35 -5.64 6.01
CA TYR A 74 -37.91 -5.50 5.84
C TYR A 74 -37.57 -4.73 4.58
N VAL A 75 -36.47 -3.97 4.63
CA VAL A 75 -35.76 -3.44 3.46
C VAL A 75 -34.34 -4.02 3.47
N GLY A 76 -34.00 -4.84 2.48
CA GLY A 76 -32.79 -5.65 2.53
C GLY A 76 -32.80 -6.57 3.76
N SER A 77 -31.78 -6.47 4.61
CA SER A 77 -31.71 -7.21 5.88
C SER A 77 -32.24 -6.43 7.10
N THR A 78 -32.71 -5.19 6.91
CA THR A 78 -33.10 -4.29 8.01
C THR A 78 -34.59 -4.38 8.28
N LEU A 79 -34.97 -4.68 9.54
CA LEU A 79 -36.35 -4.64 10.01
C LEU A 79 -36.82 -3.19 10.14
N LEU A 80 -37.93 -2.86 9.48
CA LEU A 80 -38.59 -1.56 9.56
C LEU A 80 -39.58 -1.48 10.72
N GLY A 81 -40.28 -2.58 10.98
CA GLY A 81 -41.29 -2.67 12.02
C GLY A 81 -42.08 -3.96 11.96
N THR A 82 -42.78 -4.23 13.06
CA THR A 82 -43.69 -5.37 13.24
C THR A 82 -45.08 -4.83 13.49
N ASP A 83 -46.06 -5.31 12.72
CA ASP A 83 -47.47 -4.96 12.89
C ASP A 83 -48.27 -6.22 13.25
N THR A 84 -49.00 -6.18 14.37
CA THR A 84 -49.77 -7.32 14.88
C THR A 84 -51.27 -7.17 14.59
N GLN A 85 -51.70 -6.13 13.89
CA GLN A 85 -53.12 -5.87 13.61
C GLN A 85 -53.34 -5.48 12.14
N SER A 86 -54.28 -6.15 11.47
CA SER A 86 -54.69 -5.77 10.12
C SER A 86 -55.50 -4.45 10.14
N PRO A 87 -55.28 -3.50 9.22
CA PRO A 87 -54.40 -3.58 8.04
C PRO A 87 -52.91 -3.42 8.37
N TYR A 88 -52.09 -4.39 7.93
CA TYR A 88 -50.67 -4.42 8.25
C TYR A 88 -49.88 -3.37 7.48
N THR A 89 -49.19 -2.48 8.21
CA THR A 89 -48.43 -1.38 7.61
C THR A 89 -47.10 -1.09 8.30
N ALA A 90 -46.16 -0.52 7.55
CA ALA A 90 -44.91 0.02 8.09
C ALA A 90 -44.43 1.23 7.29
N SER A 91 -43.87 2.23 7.96
CA SER A 91 -43.27 3.40 7.30
C SER A 91 -41.78 3.18 7.00
N TRP A 92 -41.32 3.61 5.83
CA TRP A 92 -39.90 3.60 5.46
C TRP A 92 -39.46 4.95 4.90
N THR A 93 -38.42 5.53 5.48
CA THR A 93 -37.73 6.73 4.96
C THR A 93 -36.49 6.32 4.17
N ALA A 94 -36.45 6.67 2.89
CA ALA A 94 -35.39 6.28 1.98
C ALA A 94 -34.17 7.22 2.07
N ASN A 95 -33.29 7.00 3.04
CA ASN A 95 -32.15 7.90 3.30
C ASN A 95 -30.99 7.78 2.30
N LEU A 96 -30.96 6.74 1.48
CA LEU A 96 -29.92 6.49 0.47
C LEU A 96 -30.58 6.31 -0.90
N SER A 97 -29.94 6.81 -1.96
CA SER A 97 -30.34 6.51 -3.33
C SER A 97 -29.83 5.14 -3.77
N GLY A 98 -30.51 4.49 -4.71
CA GLY A 98 -30.22 3.13 -5.15
C GLY A 98 -31.47 2.27 -5.30
N THR A 99 -31.26 0.96 -5.46
CA THR A 99 -32.34 -0.01 -5.60
C THR A 99 -32.47 -0.81 -4.32
N PHE A 100 -33.69 -0.89 -3.77
CA PHE A 100 -33.98 -1.54 -2.50
C PHE A 100 -35.06 -2.60 -2.68
N ASN A 101 -34.90 -3.76 -2.05
CA ASN A 101 -35.90 -4.82 -2.05
C ASN A 101 -36.64 -4.82 -0.71
N ILE A 102 -37.97 -4.83 -0.78
CA ILE A 102 -38.87 -4.87 0.36
C ILE A 102 -39.53 -6.24 0.42
N VAL A 103 -39.53 -6.86 1.60
CA VAL A 103 -40.27 -8.10 1.85
C VAL A 103 -41.10 -7.97 3.13
N ALA A 104 -42.22 -8.68 3.19
CA ALA A 104 -43.04 -8.83 4.37
C ALA A 104 -43.03 -10.30 4.82
N VAL A 105 -42.88 -10.54 6.12
CA VAL A 105 -42.89 -11.87 6.72
C VAL A 105 -44.09 -11.99 7.64
N ALA A 106 -45.06 -12.84 7.30
CA ALA A 106 -46.20 -13.12 8.17
C ALA A 106 -45.91 -14.36 9.02
N THR A 107 -46.27 -14.31 10.30
CA THR A 107 -46.22 -15.45 11.24
C THR A 107 -47.61 -15.71 11.81
N ASP A 108 -48.05 -16.96 11.86
CA ASP A 108 -49.35 -17.36 12.41
C ASP A 108 -49.35 -17.64 13.93
N ASN A 109 -50.50 -18.02 14.49
CA ASN A 109 -50.65 -18.38 15.90
C ASN A 109 -49.99 -19.71 16.29
N ASP A 110 -49.57 -20.52 15.31
CA ASP A 110 -48.90 -21.81 15.53
C ASP A 110 -47.37 -21.70 15.29
N GLY A 111 -46.89 -20.50 14.95
CA GLY A 111 -45.48 -20.15 14.80
C GLY A 111 -44.91 -20.39 13.41
N GLN A 112 -45.73 -20.74 12.41
CA GLN A 112 -45.27 -20.92 11.03
C GLN A 112 -45.19 -19.56 10.33
N SER A 113 -44.24 -19.42 9.40
CA SER A 113 -43.99 -18.15 8.73
C SER A 113 -43.80 -18.27 7.22
N THR A 114 -44.27 -17.26 6.49
CA THR A 114 -44.06 -17.11 5.04
C THR A 114 -43.49 -15.74 4.75
N THR A 115 -42.54 -15.67 3.81
CA THR A 115 -42.00 -14.41 3.28
C THR A 115 -42.66 -14.11 1.93
N SER A 116 -43.06 -12.86 1.70
CA SER A 116 -43.63 -12.41 0.44
C SER A 116 -42.59 -12.44 -0.69
N GLU A 117 -43.07 -12.38 -1.94
CA GLU A 117 -42.24 -11.95 -3.06
C GLU A 117 -41.61 -10.57 -2.79
N ALA A 118 -40.42 -10.34 -3.33
CA ALA A 118 -39.71 -9.08 -3.15
C ALA A 118 -40.30 -7.97 -4.03
N VAL A 119 -40.57 -6.81 -3.42
CA VAL A 119 -40.94 -5.58 -4.11
C VAL A 119 -39.71 -4.69 -4.25
N THR A 120 -39.26 -4.46 -5.47
CA THR A 120 -38.12 -3.59 -5.77
C THR A 120 -38.56 -2.12 -5.85
N ILE A 121 -37.85 -1.24 -5.15
CA ILE A 121 -38.06 0.22 -5.14
C ILE A 121 -36.79 0.94 -5.58
N ILE A 122 -36.97 1.89 -6.50
CA ILE A 122 -35.89 2.71 -7.04
C ILE A 122 -35.90 4.06 -6.32
N VAL A 123 -34.91 4.31 -5.48
CA VAL A 123 -34.73 5.60 -4.81
C VAL A 123 -33.80 6.46 -5.65
N LYS A 124 -34.37 7.49 -6.27
CA LYS A 124 -33.63 8.50 -7.01
C LYS A 124 -32.96 9.47 -6.02
N PRO A 125 -31.73 9.96 -6.29
CA PRO A 125 -31.12 11.03 -5.51
C PRO A 125 -32.08 12.21 -5.36
N SER A 126 -32.03 12.92 -4.23
CA SER A 126 -32.75 14.19 -4.08
C SER A 126 -32.11 15.24 -4.99
N GLY A 127 -32.66 15.35 -6.20
CA GLY A 127 -32.31 16.41 -7.13
C GLY A 127 -32.79 17.76 -6.58
N ASN A 128 -31.92 18.43 -5.85
CA ASN A 128 -31.78 19.88 -5.69
C ASN A 128 -30.59 20.14 -4.74
N ASN A 129 -29.40 19.77 -5.18
CA ASN A 129 -28.19 20.41 -4.69
C ASN A 129 -27.64 21.23 -5.85
N ILE A 130 -27.56 22.54 -5.68
CA ILE A 130 -26.95 23.41 -6.69
C ILE A 130 -25.47 23.43 -6.34
N ALA A 131 -24.62 22.94 -7.25
CA ALA A 131 -23.18 22.95 -7.01
C ALA A 131 -22.72 24.37 -6.62
N PRO A 132 -21.74 24.49 -5.72
CA PRO A 132 -21.28 25.79 -5.29
C PRO A 132 -20.69 26.58 -6.45
N THR A 133 -20.46 27.87 -6.24
CA THR A 133 -19.63 28.69 -7.11
C THR A 133 -18.27 28.87 -6.47
N VAL A 134 -17.20 28.86 -7.27
CA VAL A 134 -15.85 29.15 -6.79
C VAL A 134 -15.08 29.96 -7.84
N GLU A 135 -14.42 31.02 -7.38
CA GLU A 135 -13.59 31.90 -8.19
C GLU A 135 -12.23 32.03 -7.53
N LEU A 136 -11.18 31.67 -8.26
CA LEU A 136 -9.80 31.90 -7.81
C LEU A 136 -9.51 33.40 -7.89
N THR A 137 -9.11 34.00 -6.76
CA THR A 137 -8.83 35.44 -6.66
C THR A 137 -7.34 35.75 -6.71
N SER A 138 -6.49 34.80 -6.32
CA SER A 138 -5.03 34.88 -6.43
C SER A 138 -4.45 33.46 -6.58
N PRO A 139 -3.38 33.28 -7.37
CA PRO A 139 -2.73 34.28 -8.23
C PRO A 139 -3.57 34.60 -9.48
N VAL A 140 -3.43 35.81 -10.02
CA VAL A 140 -4.07 36.18 -11.29
C VAL A 140 -3.46 35.42 -12.47
N ASN A 141 -4.25 35.14 -13.50
CA ASN A 141 -3.76 34.42 -14.67
C ASN A 141 -2.63 35.19 -15.36
N GLY A 142 -1.53 34.51 -15.64
CA GLY A 142 -0.29 35.08 -16.18
C GLY A 142 0.64 35.67 -15.12
N ALA A 143 0.35 35.54 -13.82
CA ALA A 143 1.26 35.98 -12.77
C ALA A 143 2.62 35.28 -12.90
N THR A 144 3.67 36.05 -12.62
CA THR A 144 5.05 35.57 -12.57
C THR A 144 5.57 35.70 -11.16
N PHE A 145 6.26 34.67 -10.69
CA PHE A 145 6.89 34.63 -9.37
C PHE A 145 8.34 34.17 -9.52
N THR A 146 9.15 34.47 -8.52
CA THR A 146 10.51 33.92 -8.45
C THR A 146 10.51 32.64 -7.63
N GLU A 147 11.29 31.64 -8.05
CA GLU A 147 11.52 30.42 -7.26
C GLU A 147 11.87 30.74 -5.79
N GLY A 148 11.13 30.12 -4.85
CA GLY A 148 11.26 30.35 -3.40
C GLY A 148 10.49 31.56 -2.85
N GLU A 149 9.79 32.32 -3.69
CA GLU A 149 8.82 33.33 -3.26
C GLU A 149 7.56 32.66 -2.69
N THR A 150 7.01 33.21 -1.60
CA THR A 150 5.73 32.73 -1.05
C THR A 150 4.59 33.24 -1.91
N ILE A 151 3.89 32.32 -2.58
CA ILE A 151 2.72 32.58 -3.41
C ILE A 151 1.47 32.41 -2.57
N THR A 152 0.68 33.47 -2.40
CA THR A 152 -0.65 33.37 -1.78
C THR A 152 -1.67 32.89 -2.81
N VAL A 153 -2.29 31.75 -2.53
CA VAL A 153 -3.39 31.22 -3.33
C VAL A 153 -4.69 31.42 -2.55
N SER A 154 -5.69 32.04 -3.17
CA SER A 154 -6.95 32.37 -2.50
C SER A 154 -8.13 32.26 -3.46
N ALA A 155 -9.32 31.97 -2.91
CA ALA A 155 -10.54 31.86 -3.69
C ALA A 155 -11.75 32.38 -2.90
N ASN A 156 -12.75 32.86 -3.64
CA ASN A 156 -14.08 33.10 -3.12
C ASN A 156 -14.97 31.93 -3.50
N ALA A 157 -15.65 31.32 -2.53
CA ALA A 157 -16.62 30.26 -2.78
C ALA A 157 -17.96 30.59 -2.10
N ASN A 158 -19.06 30.30 -2.80
CA ASN A 158 -20.42 30.54 -2.31
C ASN A 158 -21.34 29.42 -2.77
N ASP A 159 -22.16 28.91 -1.86
CA ASP A 159 -23.24 27.98 -2.16
C ASP A 159 -24.59 28.70 -2.03
N SER A 160 -25.50 28.46 -2.98
CA SER A 160 -26.78 29.18 -3.08
C SER A 160 -27.93 28.50 -2.33
N ASP A 161 -27.84 27.19 -2.10
CA ASP A 161 -28.84 26.40 -1.37
C ASP A 161 -28.27 25.70 -0.13
N GLY A 162 -27.05 26.05 0.27
CA GLY A 162 -26.35 25.47 1.41
C GLY A 162 -25.12 26.27 1.84
N THR A 163 -24.08 25.55 2.27
CA THR A 163 -22.82 26.10 2.81
C THR A 163 -21.62 25.38 2.22
N ILE A 164 -20.52 26.09 2.02
CA ILE A 164 -19.24 25.49 1.64
C ILE A 164 -18.65 24.74 2.83
N THR A 165 -18.30 23.47 2.61
CA THR A 165 -17.59 22.63 3.58
C THR A 165 -16.07 22.83 3.50
N SER A 166 -15.53 22.98 2.29
CA SER A 166 -14.10 23.17 2.08
C SER A 166 -13.78 23.76 0.70
N VAL A 167 -12.60 24.38 0.61
CA VAL A 167 -11.97 24.76 -0.65
C VAL A 167 -10.57 24.15 -0.71
N GLU A 168 -10.33 23.30 -1.69
CA GLU A 168 -9.02 22.74 -2.00
C GLU A 168 -8.33 23.55 -3.10
N PHE A 169 -7.05 23.84 -2.93
CA PHE A 169 -6.24 24.52 -3.94
C PHE A 169 -5.27 23.54 -4.58
N LEU A 170 -5.19 23.54 -5.92
CA LEU A 170 -4.35 22.61 -6.67
C LEU A 170 -3.41 23.37 -7.61
N ALA A 171 -2.21 22.82 -7.81
CA ALA A 171 -1.31 23.12 -8.91
C ALA A 171 -1.23 21.91 -9.83
N GLY A 172 -1.93 21.95 -10.97
CA GLY A 172 -2.15 20.76 -11.80
C GLY A 172 -2.98 19.73 -11.05
N SER A 173 -2.45 18.53 -10.85
CA SER A 173 -3.06 17.46 -10.04
C SER A 173 -2.61 17.47 -8.58
N THR A 174 -1.64 18.31 -8.20
CA THR A 174 -1.05 18.32 -6.86
C THR A 174 -1.84 19.24 -5.93
N SER A 175 -2.34 18.71 -4.81
CA SER A 175 -2.97 19.51 -3.76
C SER A 175 -1.94 20.39 -3.06
N LEU A 176 -2.20 21.69 -2.99
CA LEU A 176 -1.43 22.66 -2.22
C LEU A 176 -1.96 22.78 -0.78
N GLY A 177 -3.20 22.36 -0.54
CA GLY A 177 -3.85 22.39 0.76
C GLY A 177 -5.36 22.59 0.67
N ILE A 178 -6.05 22.27 1.77
CA ILE A 178 -7.49 22.43 1.93
C ILE A 178 -7.72 23.46 3.03
N ASP A 179 -8.59 24.43 2.76
CA ASP A 179 -9.07 25.39 3.75
C ASP A 179 -10.57 25.18 4.00
N THR A 180 -10.95 25.02 5.26
CA THR A 180 -12.34 24.81 5.68
C THR A 180 -12.97 26.07 6.27
N ASN A 181 -12.25 27.20 6.33
CA ASN A 181 -12.73 28.43 6.94
C ASN A 181 -12.57 29.63 5.99
N ALA A 182 -13.67 30.31 5.65
CA ALA A 182 -13.59 31.55 4.89
C ALA A 182 -12.94 32.67 5.74
N PRO A 183 -12.08 33.55 5.16
CA PRO A 183 -11.70 33.61 3.75
C PRO A 183 -10.69 32.53 3.36
N TYR A 184 -10.99 31.78 2.27
CA TYR A 184 -10.21 30.62 1.87
C TYR A 184 -8.87 31.01 1.26
N SER A 185 -7.77 30.61 1.90
CA SER A 185 -6.43 30.93 1.41
C SER A 185 -5.36 29.98 1.93
N ILE A 186 -4.35 29.71 1.10
CA ILE A 186 -3.13 29.00 1.49
C ILE A 186 -1.88 29.79 1.08
N SER A 187 -0.78 29.58 1.80
CA SER A 187 0.54 30.12 1.46
C SER A 187 1.42 29.03 0.86
N TRP A 188 1.85 29.20 -0.39
CA TRP A 188 2.66 28.25 -1.13
C TRP A 188 4.08 28.79 -1.33
N SER A 189 5.02 28.37 -0.49
CA SER A 189 6.42 28.85 -0.48
C SER A 189 7.44 27.89 -1.12
N THR A 190 6.98 26.74 -1.62
CA THR A 190 7.81 25.67 -2.16
C THR A 190 7.75 25.57 -3.69
N ALA A 191 7.17 26.58 -4.35
CA ALA A 191 7.05 26.60 -5.79
C ALA A 191 8.44 26.62 -6.45
N SER A 192 8.73 25.58 -7.22
CA SER A 192 9.98 25.46 -7.98
C SER A 192 9.84 26.16 -9.34
N LYS A 193 10.93 26.32 -10.09
CA LYS A 193 10.83 26.82 -11.46
C LYS A 193 9.86 25.96 -12.30
N GLY A 194 8.90 26.60 -12.95
CA GLY A 194 7.99 25.92 -13.87
C GLY A 194 6.77 26.76 -14.23
N SER A 195 5.93 26.22 -15.12
CA SER A 195 4.60 26.75 -15.37
C SER A 195 3.59 25.90 -14.62
N TYR A 196 2.69 26.54 -13.89
CA TYR A 196 1.68 25.86 -13.08
C TYR A 196 0.29 26.31 -13.46
N SER A 197 -0.65 25.35 -13.49
CA SER A 197 -2.07 25.61 -13.68
C SER A 197 -2.77 25.52 -12.32
N ILE A 198 -3.13 26.68 -11.76
CA ILE A 198 -3.74 26.77 -10.44
C ILE A 198 -5.27 26.74 -10.55
N THR A 199 -5.91 25.90 -9.75
CA THR A 199 -7.37 25.80 -9.63
C THR A 199 -7.79 25.70 -8.18
N ALA A 200 -8.99 26.15 -7.87
CA ALA A 200 -9.66 25.90 -6.59
C ALA A 200 -10.88 24.99 -6.80
N ILE A 201 -11.08 24.02 -5.92
CA ILE A 201 -12.27 23.14 -5.90
C ILE A 201 -13.03 23.41 -4.60
N ALA A 202 -14.26 23.92 -4.71
CA ALA A 202 -15.13 24.10 -3.55
C ALA A 202 -16.12 22.93 -3.45
N ILE A 203 -16.30 22.40 -2.24
CA ILE A 203 -17.26 21.32 -1.94
C ILE A 203 -18.28 21.84 -0.93
N ASP A 204 -19.57 21.62 -1.19
CA ASP A 204 -20.67 22.03 -0.31
C ASP A 204 -21.01 20.98 0.77
N ASN A 205 -22.02 21.28 1.60
CA ASN A 205 -22.49 20.42 2.70
C ASN A 205 -23.32 19.21 2.24
N LYS A 206 -23.56 19.05 0.94
CA LYS A 206 -24.20 17.90 0.31
C LYS A 206 -23.27 17.22 -0.72
N ASN A 207 -21.97 17.51 -0.63
CA ASN A 207 -20.89 16.96 -1.45
C ASN A 207 -20.96 17.26 -2.96
N ALA A 208 -21.68 18.27 -3.43
CA ALA A 208 -21.43 18.75 -4.79
C ALA A 208 -20.19 19.63 -4.81
N ALA A 209 -19.50 19.59 -5.95
CA ALA A 209 -18.24 20.26 -6.15
C ALA A 209 -18.32 21.20 -7.36
N ALA A 210 -17.59 22.30 -7.28
CA ALA A 210 -17.31 23.17 -8.41
C ALA A 210 -15.83 23.49 -8.47
N THR A 211 -15.31 23.65 -9.68
CA THR A 211 -13.91 24.00 -9.95
C THR A 211 -13.85 25.39 -10.56
N SER A 212 -12.90 26.20 -10.10
CA SER A 212 -12.67 27.53 -10.64
C SER A 212 -12.16 27.48 -12.08
N SER A 213 -12.14 28.63 -12.75
CA SER A 213 -11.28 28.80 -13.91
C SER A 213 -9.81 28.57 -13.52
N THR A 214 -9.02 28.10 -14.48
CA THR A 214 -7.58 27.89 -14.29
C THR A 214 -6.82 29.22 -14.37
N SER A 215 -5.95 29.47 -13.40
CA SER A 215 -4.94 30.53 -13.45
C SER A 215 -3.58 29.92 -13.80
N SER A 216 -3.08 30.21 -14.99
CA SER A 216 -1.74 29.77 -15.41
C SER A 216 -0.70 30.76 -14.89
N ILE A 217 0.22 30.30 -14.06
CA ILE A 217 1.33 31.13 -13.57
C ILE A 217 2.66 30.57 -14.06
N THR A 218 3.69 31.43 -14.04
CA THR A 218 5.07 31.00 -14.28
C THR A 218 5.91 31.33 -13.06
N VAL A 219 6.60 30.34 -12.52
CA VAL A 219 7.66 30.53 -11.55
C VAL A 219 8.96 30.51 -12.31
N ASP A 220 9.56 31.69 -12.46
CA ASP A 220 10.85 31.83 -13.11
C ASP A 220 11.96 31.36 -12.18
N SER A 221 13.02 30.84 -12.79
CA SER A 221 14.26 30.61 -12.06
C SER A 221 14.68 31.93 -11.46
N LYS A 222 15.08 31.90 -10.19
CA LYS A 222 15.80 33.02 -9.60
C LYS A 222 16.98 33.38 -10.52
N THR A 223 16.94 34.56 -11.13
CA THR A 223 17.91 34.93 -12.16
C THR A 223 19.25 35.21 -11.50
N GLY A 224 20.22 34.33 -11.79
CA GLY A 224 21.60 34.40 -11.32
C GLY A 224 21.96 33.25 -10.40
N ASN A 225 23.25 33.05 -10.18
CA ASN A 225 23.74 32.09 -9.19
C ASN A 225 23.45 32.54 -7.74
N GLN A 226 22.39 33.30 -7.48
CA GLN A 226 22.07 33.80 -6.14
C GLN A 226 21.20 32.77 -5.42
N LEU A 227 21.63 32.27 -4.27
CA LEU A 227 20.94 31.33 -3.40
C LEU A 227 20.46 32.06 -2.13
N PHE A 228 19.30 31.65 -1.59
CA PHE A 228 18.80 32.13 -0.30
C PHE A 228 18.91 30.98 0.68
N LEU A 229 19.53 31.18 1.84
CA LEU A 229 19.84 30.09 2.76
C LEU A 229 18.58 29.39 3.30
N ASN A 230 17.50 30.14 3.53
CA ASN A 230 16.24 29.58 4.02
C ASN A 230 15.36 28.97 2.92
N SER A 231 15.78 29.04 1.65
CA SER A 231 15.08 28.47 0.51
C SER A 231 16.06 27.92 -0.53
N LEU A 232 17.05 27.15 -0.05
CA LEU A 232 17.98 26.45 -0.93
C LEU A 232 17.23 25.44 -1.81
N PRO A 233 17.62 25.30 -3.09
CA PRO A 233 17.16 24.16 -3.88
C PRO A 233 17.61 22.86 -3.20
N LEU A 234 16.86 21.78 -3.40
CA LEU A 234 17.25 20.48 -2.85
C LEU A 234 18.61 20.03 -3.39
N GLN A 235 18.88 20.31 -4.66
CA GLN A 235 20.12 19.95 -5.33
C GLN A 235 20.50 20.97 -6.40
N ILE A 236 21.81 21.22 -6.57
CA ILE A 236 22.36 21.91 -7.74
C ILE A 236 23.03 20.92 -8.69
N VAL A 237 23.02 21.25 -9.98
CA VAL A 237 23.59 20.41 -11.05
C VAL A 237 24.67 21.16 -11.82
N LEU A 238 25.81 20.49 -12.00
CA LEU A 238 26.94 20.92 -12.83
C LEU A 238 27.38 19.76 -13.72
N ASN A 239 28.17 20.06 -14.75
CA ASN A 239 28.91 19.04 -15.49
C ASN A 239 30.34 18.96 -14.94
N GLU A 240 30.96 17.79 -15.08
CA GLU A 240 32.37 17.58 -14.77
C GLU A 240 33.27 18.59 -15.52
N GLY A 241 34.24 19.16 -14.81
CA GLY A 241 35.14 20.21 -15.29
C GLY A 241 34.55 21.63 -15.29
N VAL A 242 33.29 21.82 -14.90
CA VAL A 242 32.64 23.15 -14.87
C VAL A 242 32.70 23.76 -13.47
N SER A 243 33.09 25.03 -13.39
CA SER A 243 32.99 25.86 -12.20
C SER A 243 31.80 26.82 -12.27
N LYS A 244 31.06 26.98 -11.17
CA LYS A 244 30.01 28.00 -11.01
C LYS A 244 30.21 28.77 -9.70
N VAL A 245 29.90 30.06 -9.73
CA VAL A 245 30.01 30.96 -8.57
C VAL A 245 28.63 31.31 -8.07
N TYR A 246 28.24 30.83 -6.89
CA TYR A 246 26.99 31.16 -6.21
C TYR A 246 27.15 32.28 -5.18
N LYS A 247 26.13 33.12 -5.02
CA LYS A 247 26.06 34.20 -4.02
C LYS A 247 24.93 33.93 -3.03
N TYR A 248 25.19 34.02 -1.75
CA TYR A 248 24.19 33.87 -0.70
C TYR A 248 23.72 35.23 -0.18
N ASP A 249 22.58 35.23 0.51
CA ASP A 249 22.00 36.37 1.22
C ASP A 249 22.65 36.64 2.58
N ALA A 250 23.59 35.81 3.00
CA ALA A 250 24.41 36.02 4.19
C ALA A 250 25.84 35.49 4.00
N SER A 251 26.74 35.90 4.88
CA SER A 251 28.11 35.40 4.94
C SER A 251 28.14 33.91 5.32
N ILE A 252 28.98 33.16 4.62
CA ILE A 252 29.19 31.73 4.83
C ILE A 252 30.47 31.55 5.66
N ALA A 253 30.34 30.90 6.82
CA ALA A 253 31.46 30.65 7.74
C ALA A 253 32.30 29.45 7.28
N SER A 254 31.65 28.38 6.82
CA SER A 254 32.32 27.22 6.24
C SER A 254 31.37 26.39 5.37
N ILE A 255 31.92 25.60 4.46
CA ILE A 255 31.20 24.56 3.75
C ILE A 255 31.96 23.25 3.89
N LEU A 256 31.22 22.20 4.24
CA LEU A 256 31.71 20.83 4.28
C LEU A 256 31.01 20.01 3.20
N THR A 257 31.73 19.04 2.66
CA THR A 257 31.23 18.14 1.62
C THR A 257 31.25 16.71 2.13
N ARG A 258 30.21 15.93 1.82
CA ARG A 258 30.18 14.49 2.09
C ARG A 258 31.35 13.78 1.39
N ASN A 259 31.45 13.94 0.07
CA ASN A 259 32.52 13.34 -0.73
C ASN A 259 33.35 14.42 -1.45
N LYS A 260 34.57 14.66 -0.96
CA LYS A 260 35.52 15.64 -1.53
C LYS A 260 36.05 15.25 -2.92
N GLY A 261 35.89 13.99 -3.33
CA GLY A 261 36.30 13.52 -4.65
C GLY A 261 35.37 13.93 -5.78
N ILE A 262 34.17 14.43 -5.45
CA ILE A 262 33.15 14.82 -6.45
C ILE A 262 33.21 16.31 -6.77
N VAL A 263 33.48 17.17 -5.78
CA VAL A 263 33.50 18.62 -5.94
C VAL A 263 34.64 19.27 -5.17
N GLU A 264 35.13 20.39 -5.72
CA GLU A 264 35.92 21.37 -4.98
C GLU A 264 35.03 22.58 -4.65
N VAL A 265 35.07 23.04 -3.39
CA VAL A 265 34.29 24.19 -2.93
C VAL A 265 35.22 25.22 -2.29
N GLN A 266 35.11 26.47 -2.75
CA GLN A 266 35.83 27.62 -2.22
C GLN A 266 34.82 28.68 -1.79
N VAL A 267 35.05 29.33 -0.65
CA VAL A 267 34.14 30.33 -0.09
C VAL A 267 34.89 31.64 0.18
N ALA A 268 34.28 32.75 -0.20
CA ALA A 268 34.73 34.10 0.12
C ALA A 268 33.51 34.95 0.53
N ASP A 269 33.38 35.21 1.84
CA ASP A 269 32.24 35.90 2.45
C ASP A 269 30.88 35.27 2.06
N SER A 270 30.07 35.95 1.25
CA SER A 270 28.76 35.49 0.78
C SER A 270 28.85 34.73 -0.55
N GLN A 271 30.04 34.46 -1.08
CA GLN A 271 30.21 33.77 -2.36
C GLN A 271 30.80 32.37 -2.18
N MET A 272 30.23 31.40 -2.90
CA MET A 272 30.76 30.04 -3.05
C MET A 272 31.11 29.78 -4.51
N THR A 273 32.35 29.42 -4.79
CA THR A 273 32.72 28.80 -6.08
C THR A 273 32.73 27.30 -5.90
N ILE A 274 31.98 26.59 -6.74
CA ILE A 274 31.96 25.13 -6.79
C ILE A 274 32.43 24.65 -8.16
N THR A 275 33.35 23.68 -8.16
CA THR A 275 33.89 23.04 -9.37
C THR A 275 33.53 21.56 -9.35
N GLY A 276 32.90 21.06 -10.42
CA GLY A 276 32.66 19.63 -10.59
C GLY A 276 33.94 18.90 -10.95
N LEU A 277 34.41 17.99 -10.09
CA LEU A 277 35.66 17.25 -10.29
C LEU A 277 35.43 15.92 -11.00
N LYS A 278 34.35 15.23 -10.65
CA LYS A 278 34.03 13.89 -11.17
C LYS A 278 32.54 13.67 -11.17
N ALA A 279 32.01 13.02 -12.21
CA ALA A 279 30.61 12.62 -12.24
C ALA A 279 30.21 11.78 -11.02
N GLY A 280 29.13 12.17 -10.35
CA GLY A 280 28.68 11.57 -9.10
C GLY A 280 27.78 12.50 -8.30
N ARG A 281 27.58 12.18 -7.02
CA ARG A 281 26.73 12.94 -6.10
C ARG A 281 27.45 13.20 -4.77
N THR A 282 27.13 14.31 -4.13
CA THR A 282 27.58 14.63 -2.77
C THR A 282 26.62 15.63 -2.12
N GLY A 283 26.54 15.63 -0.79
CA GLY A 283 25.88 16.69 -0.03
C GLY A 283 26.84 17.78 0.41
N LEU A 284 26.32 18.99 0.56
CA LEU A 284 26.98 20.12 1.22
C LEU A 284 26.31 20.38 2.56
N ARG A 285 27.13 20.66 3.57
CA ARG A 285 26.70 21.34 4.80
C ARG A 285 27.27 22.75 4.77
N ILE A 286 26.39 23.73 4.70
CA ILE A 286 26.70 25.16 4.61
C ILE A 286 26.47 25.77 5.99
N ASN A 287 27.52 26.25 6.63
CA ASN A 287 27.45 26.82 7.96
C ASN A 287 27.52 28.35 7.89
N THR A 288 26.56 29.01 8.53
CA THR A 288 26.67 30.42 8.91
C THR A 288 27.18 30.52 10.34
N ALA A 289 27.24 31.75 10.88
CA ALA A 289 27.52 31.95 12.30
C ALA A 289 26.44 31.38 13.24
N SER A 290 25.20 31.20 12.75
CA SER A 290 24.04 30.85 13.59
C SER A 290 23.51 29.44 13.37
N GLN A 291 23.60 28.88 12.16
CA GLN A 291 23.02 27.58 11.84
C GLN A 291 23.66 26.90 10.63
N SER A 292 23.30 25.63 10.43
CA SER A 292 23.70 24.82 9.27
C SER A 292 22.54 24.64 8.30
N TYR A 293 22.85 24.65 7.02
CA TYR A 293 21.96 24.37 5.90
C TYR A 293 22.51 23.22 5.06
N PHE A 294 21.65 22.52 4.32
CA PHE A 294 22.03 21.33 3.56
C PHE A 294 21.51 21.43 2.13
N MET A 295 22.33 21.02 1.17
CA MET A 295 22.01 21.05 -0.25
C MET A 295 22.78 19.95 -0.98
N GLY A 296 22.08 19.20 -1.83
CA GLY A 296 22.69 18.19 -2.68
C GLY A 296 23.46 18.81 -3.85
N VAL A 297 24.41 18.06 -4.38
CA VAL A 297 25.12 18.39 -5.60
C VAL A 297 25.22 17.14 -6.46
N ARG A 298 24.81 17.26 -7.73
CA ARG A 298 25.08 16.27 -8.75
C ARG A 298 26.02 16.83 -9.80
N ILE A 299 27.06 16.07 -10.08
CA ILE A 299 27.99 16.32 -11.17
C ILE A 299 27.67 15.33 -12.28
N ASN A 300 27.23 15.86 -13.42
CA ASN A 300 27.04 15.11 -14.64
C ASN A 300 28.37 14.76 -15.28
N HIS A 301 28.36 13.74 -16.14
CA HIS A 301 29.46 13.50 -17.06
C HIS A 301 29.72 14.72 -17.94
N THR A 302 30.90 14.76 -18.57
CA THR A 302 31.29 15.87 -19.46
C THR A 302 30.33 16.08 -20.63
N ASP A 303 29.64 15.02 -21.08
CA ASP A 303 28.62 15.06 -22.12
C ASP A 303 27.23 15.50 -21.63
N GLY A 304 27.10 15.81 -20.33
CA GLY A 304 25.86 16.21 -19.69
C GLY A 304 24.98 15.05 -19.22
N SER A 305 25.37 13.79 -19.46
CA SER A 305 24.61 12.63 -18.98
C SER A 305 24.69 12.49 -17.45
N MET A 306 23.60 12.00 -16.86
CA MET A 306 23.48 11.81 -15.42
C MET A 306 24.38 10.66 -14.93
N PRO A 307 25.13 10.81 -13.82
CA PRO A 307 25.82 9.70 -13.19
C PRO A 307 24.80 8.69 -12.66
N TYR A 308 25.02 7.41 -12.98
CA TYR A 308 24.25 6.31 -12.41
C TYR A 308 24.77 5.93 -11.02
N LEU A 309 24.55 4.68 -10.58
CA LEU A 309 25.24 4.12 -9.42
C LEU A 309 26.77 4.25 -9.57
N PRO A 310 27.51 4.45 -8.47
CA PRO A 310 28.96 4.53 -8.52
C PRO A 310 29.60 3.23 -9.01
N LYS A 311 30.82 3.31 -9.57
CA LYS A 311 31.57 2.15 -10.06
C LYS A 311 32.27 1.33 -8.96
N TYR A 312 32.09 1.70 -7.70
CA TYR A 312 32.60 1.00 -6.52
C TYR A 312 31.41 0.42 -5.71
N VAL A 313 31.70 -0.38 -4.69
CA VAL A 313 30.67 -0.93 -3.80
C VAL A 313 30.03 0.20 -3.01
N SER A 314 28.80 0.57 -3.38
CA SER A 314 28.01 1.56 -2.64
C SER A 314 27.42 0.95 -1.37
N VAL A 315 27.43 1.72 -0.29
CA VAL A 315 26.81 1.35 0.98
C VAL A 315 25.69 2.35 1.31
N GLY A 316 24.62 1.84 1.92
CA GLY A 316 23.54 2.66 2.43
C GLY A 316 23.09 2.24 3.83
N SER A 317 22.27 3.09 4.44
CA SER A 317 21.66 2.83 5.75
C SER A 317 20.19 3.25 5.75
N VAL A 318 19.40 2.59 6.59
CA VAL A 318 18.00 2.92 6.82
C VAL A 318 17.86 4.32 7.42
N SER A 319 16.75 5.00 7.11
CA SER A 319 16.35 6.25 7.76
C SER A 319 14.84 6.38 7.79
N GLU A 320 14.26 6.55 8.97
CA GLU A 320 12.83 6.80 9.17
C GLU A 320 12.49 8.31 9.20
N ASP A 321 13.48 9.15 8.91
CA ASP A 321 13.42 10.61 9.00
C ASP A 321 13.00 11.13 10.38
N SER A 322 13.24 10.33 11.41
CA SER A 322 13.23 10.82 12.79
C SER A 322 14.34 11.86 12.98
N GLN A 323 14.22 12.72 13.99
CA GLN A 323 15.26 13.70 14.28
C GLN A 323 16.63 13.04 14.52
N ALA A 324 16.66 11.87 15.15
CA ALA A 324 17.89 11.11 15.39
C ALA A 324 18.51 10.61 14.09
N ASP A 325 17.71 10.04 13.18
CA ASP A 325 18.20 9.55 11.89
C ASP A 325 18.71 10.71 11.03
N LEU A 326 17.96 11.82 10.97
CA LEU A 326 18.39 13.00 10.23
C LEU A 326 19.65 13.61 10.84
N ASN A 327 19.83 13.57 12.16
CA ASN A 327 21.08 14.00 12.79
C ASN A 327 22.26 13.13 12.35
N PHE A 328 22.07 11.80 12.26
CA PHE A 328 23.07 10.92 11.67
C PHE A 328 23.44 11.38 10.27
N TRP A 329 22.49 11.66 9.38
CA TRP A 329 22.77 12.09 7.99
C TRP A 329 23.33 13.51 7.85
N LYS A 330 23.02 14.41 8.79
CA LYS A 330 23.52 15.79 8.83
C LYS A 330 24.96 15.89 9.31
N ASP A 331 25.44 14.91 10.06
CA ASP A 331 26.84 14.82 10.42
C ASP A 331 27.68 14.54 9.17
N VAL A 332 28.62 15.43 8.87
CA VAL A 332 29.61 15.28 7.79
C VAL A 332 31.03 15.54 8.31
N ASP A 333 31.16 15.75 9.62
CA ASP A 333 32.39 16.12 10.31
C ASP A 333 33.23 14.86 10.58
N ILE A 334 32.58 13.75 10.89
CA ILE A 334 33.23 12.52 11.36
C ILE A 334 33.45 11.54 10.18
N ASP A 335 34.70 11.20 9.89
CA ASP A 335 35.06 10.28 8.80
C ASP A 335 34.58 8.83 9.01
N LEU A 336 34.18 8.47 10.24
CA LEU A 336 33.78 7.11 10.63
C LEU A 336 32.28 6.82 10.51
N THR A 337 31.46 7.82 10.18
CA THR A 337 30.00 7.67 10.12
C THR A 337 29.49 8.32 8.86
N ASN A 338 28.63 7.63 8.09
CA ASN A 338 27.81 8.09 6.96
C ASN A 338 28.47 8.81 5.76
N LYS A 339 29.70 9.29 5.90
CA LYS A 339 30.32 10.31 5.04
C LYS A 339 30.67 9.77 3.66
N GLU A 340 30.77 8.46 3.54
CA GLU A 340 31.05 7.76 2.29
C GLU A 340 29.88 6.85 1.86
N MET A 341 28.70 7.03 2.45
CA MET A 341 27.49 6.37 1.97
C MET A 341 26.94 7.10 0.75
N ASP A 342 26.52 6.33 -0.27
CA ASP A 342 25.87 6.87 -1.47
C ASP A 342 24.35 6.77 -1.40
N ILE A 343 23.84 5.85 -0.57
CA ILE A 343 22.44 5.42 -0.57
C ILE A 343 21.80 5.69 0.80
N ARG A 344 20.58 6.22 0.78
CA ARG A 344 19.65 6.12 1.91
C ARG A 344 18.55 5.16 1.51
N TYR A 345 18.04 4.36 2.43
CA TYR A 345 16.84 3.59 2.14
C TYR A 345 15.76 3.69 3.22
N ILE A 346 14.52 3.43 2.82
CA ILE A 346 13.35 3.39 3.70
C ILE A 346 12.38 2.30 3.25
N TYR A 347 11.70 1.69 4.22
CA TYR A 347 10.59 0.80 3.94
C TYR A 347 9.32 1.57 3.60
N ILE A 348 8.75 1.23 2.45
CA ILE A 348 7.37 1.51 2.07
C ILE A 348 6.62 0.24 2.45
N ASN A 349 6.10 0.23 3.68
CA ASN A 349 5.63 -0.97 4.38
C ASN A 349 4.12 -1.04 4.51
N GLY A 350 3.61 -2.26 4.61
CA GLY A 350 2.20 -2.56 4.84
C GLY A 350 1.41 -2.68 3.53
N GLY A 351 0.16 -3.10 3.61
CA GLY A 351 -0.65 -3.34 2.41
C GLY A 351 -1.28 -2.08 1.83
N PRO A 352 -1.95 -2.21 0.67
CA PRO A 352 -2.71 -1.14 0.06
C PRO A 352 -3.96 -0.73 0.88
N ILE A 353 -4.37 -1.53 1.89
CA ILE A 353 -5.51 -1.24 2.78
C ILE A 353 -5.02 -0.58 4.07
N ASN A 354 -3.99 -1.13 4.70
CA ASN A 354 -3.37 -0.63 5.91
C ASN A 354 -1.85 -0.68 5.80
N GLY A 355 -1.24 0.49 5.60
CA GLY A 355 0.18 0.58 5.35
C GLY A 355 0.67 2.02 5.31
N TRP A 356 1.79 2.22 4.62
CA TRP A 356 2.52 3.48 4.56
C TRP A 356 1.64 4.69 4.23
N ARG A 357 0.62 4.54 3.37
CA ARG A 357 -0.32 5.62 3.03
C ARG A 357 -1.16 6.07 4.20
N THR A 358 -1.64 5.15 5.03
CA THR A 358 -2.49 5.48 6.19
C THR A 358 -1.66 5.92 7.38
N TRP A 359 -0.47 5.34 7.57
CA TRP A 359 0.43 5.66 8.69
C TRP A 359 1.22 6.96 8.46
N GLY A 360 1.55 7.28 7.20
CA GLY A 360 2.38 8.41 6.83
C GLY A 360 2.25 8.78 5.36
N PRO A 361 1.18 9.50 4.94
CA PRO A 361 0.90 9.78 3.53
C PRO A 361 1.98 10.60 2.80
N GLN A 362 2.89 11.24 3.54
CA GLN A 362 4.03 12.00 3.02
C GLN A 362 5.36 11.26 3.15
N ARG A 363 5.36 9.94 3.45
CA ARG A 363 6.58 9.17 3.73
C ARG A 363 7.56 9.17 2.56
N VAL A 364 7.05 8.92 1.34
CA VAL A 364 7.86 8.92 0.11
C VAL A 364 8.43 10.30 -0.17
N THR A 365 7.59 11.33 -0.15
CA THR A 365 7.99 12.70 -0.50
C THR A 365 8.98 13.29 0.50
N LYS A 366 8.78 13.08 1.81
CA LYS A 366 9.73 13.50 2.86
C LYS A 366 11.08 12.82 2.70
N PHE A 367 11.09 11.50 2.55
CA PHE A 367 12.31 10.74 2.41
C PHE A 367 13.09 11.09 1.14
N ALA A 368 12.40 11.23 0.01
CA ALA A 368 13.01 11.68 -1.24
C ALA A 368 13.62 13.08 -1.09
N THR A 369 12.89 14.00 -0.43
CA THR A 369 13.33 15.39 -0.23
C THR A 369 14.63 15.46 0.57
N GLU A 370 14.71 14.77 1.70
CA GLU A 370 15.92 14.77 2.53
C GLU A 370 17.07 14.03 1.84
N SER A 371 16.79 12.96 1.09
CA SER A 371 17.82 12.22 0.35
C SER A 371 18.48 13.10 -0.73
N MET A 372 17.67 13.84 -1.49
CA MET A 372 18.14 14.84 -2.44
C MET A 372 18.94 15.95 -1.75
N ARG A 373 18.42 16.47 -0.62
CA ARG A 373 19.09 17.53 0.17
C ARG A 373 20.46 17.10 0.68
N PHE A 374 20.66 15.81 0.97
CA PHE A 374 21.95 15.27 1.40
C PHE A 374 22.82 14.75 0.26
N GLY A 375 22.37 14.87 -0.99
CA GLY A 375 23.09 14.42 -2.18
C GLY A 375 23.26 12.90 -2.25
N LEU A 376 22.23 12.16 -1.82
CA LEU A 376 22.21 10.70 -1.72
C LEU A 376 21.17 10.11 -2.67
N ILE A 377 21.39 8.86 -3.09
CA ILE A 377 20.46 8.12 -3.95
C ILE A 377 19.42 7.45 -3.06
N PRO A 378 18.12 7.81 -3.16
CA PRO A 378 17.09 7.17 -2.38
C PRO A 378 16.79 5.77 -2.92
N PHE A 379 16.69 4.79 -2.03
CA PHE A 379 16.18 3.45 -2.30
C PHE A 379 14.89 3.23 -1.50
N PHE A 380 13.87 2.75 -2.18
CA PHE A 380 12.59 2.42 -1.56
C PHE A 380 12.38 0.93 -1.57
N VAL A 381 11.89 0.42 -0.44
CA VAL A 381 11.75 -1.00 -0.20
C VAL A 381 10.28 -1.26 -0.10
N TYR A 382 9.74 -1.78 -1.19
CA TYR A 382 8.31 -1.87 -1.39
C TYR A 382 7.83 -3.22 -0.90
N TYR A 383 7.17 -3.21 0.26
CA TYR A 383 6.86 -4.36 1.11
C TYR A 383 5.34 -4.44 1.36
N ASN A 384 4.58 -4.77 0.30
CA ASN A 384 3.13 -4.47 0.25
C ASN A 384 2.21 -5.61 -0.21
N ILE A 385 2.68 -6.85 -0.38
CA ILE A 385 1.78 -7.97 -0.78
C ILE A 385 1.04 -8.59 0.41
N PRO A 386 1.65 -8.74 1.59
CA PRO A 386 0.89 -9.05 2.81
C PRO A 386 0.48 -7.77 3.55
N ASP A 387 -0.83 -7.59 3.73
CA ASP A 387 -1.41 -6.71 4.75
C ASP A 387 -1.74 -7.51 6.02
N GLY A 388 -1.47 -6.97 7.21
CA GLY A 388 -1.95 -7.55 8.47
C GLY A 388 -1.29 -8.85 8.94
N GLY A 389 -0.30 -9.41 8.24
CA GLY A 389 0.54 -10.51 8.75
C GLY A 389 1.18 -11.42 7.69
N GLU A 390 2.36 -11.94 8.06
CA GLU A 390 3.29 -12.78 7.28
C GLU A 390 2.91 -14.26 7.16
N SER A 391 2.24 -14.75 6.11
CA SER A 391 2.08 -16.21 5.94
C SER A 391 1.73 -16.65 4.52
N PHE A 392 2.06 -17.90 4.20
CA PHE A 392 1.64 -18.56 2.96
C PHE A 392 0.13 -18.40 2.69
N ASP A 393 -0.72 -18.62 3.70
CA ASP A 393 -2.17 -18.58 3.53
C ASP A 393 -2.66 -17.13 3.29
N THR A 394 -2.07 -16.15 3.99
CA THR A 394 -2.37 -14.71 3.79
C THR A 394 -1.94 -14.26 2.40
N ASP A 395 -0.72 -14.57 2.02
CA ASP A 395 -0.15 -14.22 0.72
C ASP A 395 -0.96 -14.82 -0.43
N LEU A 396 -1.32 -16.10 -0.32
CA LEU A 396 -2.13 -16.78 -1.32
C LEU A 396 -3.50 -16.12 -1.45
N ALA A 397 -4.14 -15.77 -0.34
CA ALA A 397 -5.43 -15.09 -0.34
C ALA A 397 -5.35 -13.72 -1.02
N HIS A 398 -4.34 -12.91 -0.72
CA HIS A 398 -4.16 -11.59 -1.33
C HIS A 398 -3.89 -11.65 -2.82
N ILE A 399 -2.98 -12.51 -3.28
CA ILE A 399 -2.68 -12.61 -4.72
C ILE A 399 -3.86 -13.18 -5.52
N GLN A 400 -4.84 -13.82 -4.88
CA GLN A 400 -6.08 -14.34 -5.48
C GLN A 400 -7.28 -13.39 -5.36
N ASP A 401 -7.17 -12.33 -4.54
CA ASP A 401 -8.25 -11.36 -4.34
C ASP A 401 -8.18 -10.23 -5.38
N VAL A 402 -9.28 -10.06 -6.12
CA VAL A 402 -9.41 -9.05 -7.18
C VAL A 402 -9.35 -7.63 -6.63
N THR A 403 -10.00 -7.39 -5.48
CA THR A 403 -10.09 -6.08 -4.86
C THR A 403 -8.72 -5.69 -4.31
N TYR A 404 -8.06 -6.62 -3.61
CA TYR A 404 -6.73 -6.42 -3.07
C TYR A 404 -5.71 -6.13 -4.16
N MET A 405 -5.65 -6.97 -5.20
CA MET A 405 -4.67 -6.77 -6.27
C MET A 405 -4.95 -5.51 -7.09
N THR A 406 -6.21 -5.08 -7.23
CA THR A 406 -6.53 -3.77 -7.83
C THR A 406 -5.93 -2.64 -6.98
N ALA A 407 -6.16 -2.69 -5.66
CA ALA A 407 -5.62 -1.70 -4.73
C ALA A 407 -4.08 -1.70 -4.67
N TYR A 408 -3.45 -2.88 -4.77
CA TYR A 408 -1.99 -3.02 -4.81
C TYR A 408 -1.37 -2.26 -6.00
N PHE A 409 -1.91 -2.42 -7.21
CA PHE A 409 -1.40 -1.71 -8.38
C PHE A 409 -1.68 -0.21 -8.32
N GLU A 410 -2.80 0.21 -7.71
CA GLU A 410 -3.06 1.62 -7.43
C GLU A 410 -2.02 2.20 -6.44
N ASP A 411 -1.75 1.49 -5.36
CA ASP A 411 -0.77 1.87 -4.34
C ASP A 411 0.65 2.00 -4.92
N LEU A 412 1.07 1.03 -5.74
CA LEU A 412 2.36 1.04 -6.43
C LEU A 412 2.50 2.25 -7.36
N ASN A 413 1.43 2.61 -8.05
CA ASN A 413 1.40 3.80 -8.90
C ASN A 413 1.51 5.08 -8.07
N ILE A 414 0.74 5.21 -6.99
CA ILE A 414 0.79 6.37 -6.09
C ILE A 414 2.19 6.54 -5.48
N PHE A 415 2.83 5.45 -5.05
CA PHE A 415 4.21 5.46 -4.58
C PHE A 415 5.17 6.06 -5.62
N MET A 416 5.10 5.59 -6.87
CA MET A 416 6.00 6.07 -7.93
C MET A 416 5.69 7.52 -8.31
N ASP A 417 4.42 7.92 -8.34
CA ASP A 417 4.01 9.30 -8.63
C ASP A 417 4.55 10.26 -7.54
N GLN A 418 4.40 9.91 -6.25
CA GLN A 418 4.98 10.67 -5.14
C GLN A 418 6.51 10.77 -5.21
N ALA A 419 7.19 9.69 -5.62
CA ALA A 419 8.64 9.72 -5.80
C ALA A 419 9.03 10.69 -6.93
N GLN A 420 8.30 10.67 -8.05
CA GLN A 420 8.58 11.51 -9.21
C GLN A 420 8.33 13.00 -8.96
N ASP A 421 7.31 13.35 -8.18
CA ASP A 421 7.00 14.75 -7.80
C ASP A 421 8.23 15.46 -7.20
N VAL A 422 9.03 14.71 -6.44
CA VAL A 422 10.25 15.23 -5.80
C VAL A 422 11.51 15.01 -6.65
N LEU A 423 11.68 13.81 -7.22
CA LEU A 423 12.93 13.40 -7.85
C LEU A 423 13.08 13.91 -9.28
N GLN A 424 11.98 14.12 -10.01
CA GLN A 424 11.96 14.75 -11.33
C GLN A 424 13.01 14.20 -12.32
N GLY A 425 13.12 12.87 -12.40
CA GLY A 425 14.08 12.18 -13.28
C GLY A 425 15.45 11.88 -12.67
N GLU A 426 15.67 12.21 -11.40
CA GLU A 426 16.82 11.70 -10.64
C GLU A 426 16.75 10.20 -10.42
N LEU A 427 17.93 9.57 -10.30
CA LEU A 427 18.04 8.13 -10.06
C LEU A 427 17.49 7.77 -8.67
N TYR A 428 16.62 6.76 -8.62
CA TYR A 428 16.24 6.11 -7.38
C TYR A 428 16.10 4.60 -7.53
N GLY A 429 16.26 3.91 -6.41
CA GLY A 429 16.16 2.46 -6.30
C GLY A 429 14.78 2.00 -5.86
N ILE A 430 14.32 0.86 -6.37
CA ILE A 430 13.17 0.11 -5.82
C ILE A 430 13.62 -1.33 -5.55
N ILE A 431 13.44 -1.78 -4.33
CA ILE A 431 13.57 -3.19 -3.95
C ILE A 431 12.17 -3.70 -3.70
N LEU A 432 11.71 -4.61 -4.56
CA LEU A 432 10.48 -5.35 -4.33
C LEU A 432 10.81 -6.46 -3.36
N GLU A 433 10.25 -6.39 -2.15
CA GLU A 433 10.52 -7.34 -1.08
C GLU A 433 9.26 -8.17 -0.81
N PRO A 434 8.93 -9.16 -1.66
CA PRO A 434 7.83 -10.06 -1.41
C PRO A 434 8.23 -11.27 -0.56
N ASP A 435 7.88 -11.28 0.71
CA ASP A 435 7.95 -12.53 1.46
C ASP A 435 7.05 -13.62 0.85
N PHE A 436 6.01 -13.22 0.09
CA PHE A 436 5.15 -14.13 -0.65
C PHE A 436 5.92 -15.10 -1.57
N LEU A 437 6.95 -14.67 -2.31
CA LEU A 437 7.68 -15.60 -3.19
C LEU A 437 8.44 -16.65 -2.36
N GLY A 438 8.98 -16.23 -1.22
CA GLY A 438 9.62 -17.14 -0.28
C GLY A 438 8.64 -18.15 0.30
N TYR A 439 7.46 -17.70 0.74
CA TYR A 439 6.42 -18.57 1.27
C TYR A 439 5.91 -19.55 0.23
N MET A 440 5.67 -19.08 -1.01
CA MET A 440 5.25 -19.95 -2.12
C MET A 440 6.30 -21.01 -2.40
N GLN A 441 7.59 -20.64 -2.51
CA GLN A 441 8.66 -21.60 -2.76
C GLN A 441 8.74 -22.67 -1.66
N GLN A 442 8.60 -22.24 -0.39
CA GLN A 442 8.78 -23.12 0.76
C GLN A 442 7.59 -24.07 0.97
N ASN A 443 6.36 -23.61 0.73
CA ASN A 443 5.14 -24.28 1.22
C ASN A 443 4.17 -24.73 0.13
N ALA A 444 4.27 -24.23 -1.11
CA ALA A 444 3.27 -24.51 -2.14
C ALA A 444 3.19 -26.00 -2.49
N GLU A 445 4.30 -26.75 -2.54
CA GLU A 445 4.26 -28.19 -2.81
C GLU A 445 3.38 -28.92 -1.78
N ALA A 446 3.62 -28.65 -0.49
CA ALA A 446 2.89 -29.30 0.59
C ALA A 446 1.42 -28.86 0.69
N ARG A 447 1.09 -27.64 0.26
CA ARG A 447 -0.24 -27.03 0.41
C ARG A 447 -1.11 -27.16 -0.84
N LEU A 448 -0.51 -27.11 -2.03
CA LEU A 448 -1.17 -27.05 -3.33
C LEU A 448 -0.82 -28.24 -4.23
N GLY A 449 0.17 -29.07 -3.86
CA GLY A 449 0.65 -30.18 -4.69
C GLY A 449 1.54 -29.75 -5.86
N THR A 450 2.00 -28.50 -5.86
CA THR A 450 2.94 -27.96 -6.85
C THR A 450 3.72 -26.80 -6.24
N ASN A 451 5.01 -26.70 -6.56
CA ASN A 451 5.86 -25.55 -6.26
C ASN A 451 6.23 -24.74 -7.51
N LYS A 452 5.51 -24.89 -8.63
CA LYS A 452 5.84 -24.14 -9.85
C LYS A 452 5.06 -22.82 -9.87
N PRO A 453 5.73 -21.66 -10.00
CA PRO A 453 5.07 -20.36 -10.08
C PRO A 453 3.97 -20.29 -11.15
N GLY A 454 4.16 -20.96 -12.28
CA GLY A 454 3.18 -21.02 -13.38
C GLY A 454 1.89 -21.79 -13.07
N GLU A 455 1.88 -22.61 -12.01
CA GLU A 455 0.73 -23.44 -11.60
C GLU A 455 -0.01 -22.87 -10.38
N ILE A 456 0.52 -21.82 -9.74
CA ILE A 456 -0.10 -21.15 -8.58
C ILE A 456 -1.01 -20.01 -9.08
N PRO A 457 -2.34 -20.11 -8.97
CA PRO A 457 -3.26 -19.15 -9.57
C PRO A 457 -3.31 -17.82 -8.81
N THR A 458 -3.50 -16.73 -9.55
CA THR A 458 -3.62 -15.36 -9.05
C THR A 458 -4.79 -14.64 -9.72
N ALA A 459 -5.21 -13.52 -9.14
CA ALA A 459 -6.19 -12.61 -9.73
C ALA A 459 -5.60 -11.77 -10.89
N VAL A 460 -4.34 -11.95 -11.26
CA VAL A 460 -3.60 -11.00 -12.11
C VAL A 460 -3.04 -11.68 -13.35
N SER A 461 -3.57 -11.30 -14.52
CA SER A 461 -2.97 -11.59 -15.81
C SER A 461 -2.12 -10.40 -16.30
N ALA A 462 -1.48 -10.56 -17.46
CA ALA A 462 -0.74 -9.49 -18.12
C ALA A 462 -1.58 -8.24 -18.47
N THR A 463 -2.92 -8.36 -18.57
CA THR A 463 -3.80 -7.26 -19.03
C THR A 463 -5.05 -7.05 -18.18
N THR A 464 -5.43 -7.98 -17.30
CA THR A 464 -6.68 -7.94 -16.54
C THR A 464 -6.47 -8.33 -15.07
N ILE A 465 -7.29 -7.77 -14.18
CA ILE A 465 -7.39 -8.23 -12.79
C ILE A 465 -8.80 -8.81 -12.64
N ALA A 466 -8.90 -10.12 -12.43
CA ALA A 466 -10.15 -10.87 -12.30
C ALA A 466 -9.88 -12.20 -11.61
N THR A 467 -10.91 -12.85 -11.05
CA THR A 467 -10.77 -14.13 -10.36
C THR A 467 -10.09 -15.16 -11.28
N ASN A 468 -8.99 -15.75 -10.81
CA ASN A 468 -8.18 -16.74 -11.55
C ASN A 468 -7.73 -16.26 -12.95
N ALA A 469 -7.45 -14.96 -13.12
CA ALA A 469 -7.03 -14.41 -14.40
C ALA A 469 -5.63 -14.88 -14.84
N GLY A 470 -4.76 -15.26 -13.90
CA GLY A 470 -3.38 -15.61 -14.19
C GLY A 470 -2.75 -16.49 -13.11
N ASN A 471 -1.42 -16.41 -13.02
CA ASN A 471 -0.59 -17.14 -12.07
C ASN A 471 0.52 -16.23 -11.51
N VAL A 472 1.42 -16.77 -10.70
CA VAL A 472 2.52 -15.99 -10.10
C VAL A 472 3.41 -15.36 -11.16
N ILE A 473 3.67 -16.05 -12.29
CA ILE A 473 4.48 -15.51 -13.39
C ILE A 473 3.83 -14.24 -13.96
N THR A 474 2.55 -14.30 -14.32
CA THR A 474 1.85 -13.14 -14.90
C THR A 474 1.69 -11.99 -13.91
N LEU A 475 1.59 -12.27 -12.61
CA LEU A 475 1.60 -11.26 -11.56
C LEU A 475 2.95 -10.52 -11.52
N VAL A 476 4.05 -11.25 -11.38
CA VAL A 476 5.41 -10.67 -11.30
C VAL A 476 5.76 -9.91 -12.58
N GLU A 477 5.46 -10.47 -13.75
CA GLU A 477 5.67 -9.80 -15.03
C GLU A 477 4.90 -8.49 -15.13
N ARG A 478 3.66 -8.45 -14.63
CA ARG A 478 2.86 -7.22 -14.62
C ARG A 478 3.44 -6.18 -13.67
N ILE A 479 3.91 -6.56 -12.48
CA ILE A 479 4.58 -5.65 -11.55
C ILE A 479 5.81 -5.02 -12.21
N ASN A 480 6.67 -5.84 -12.82
CA ASN A 480 7.87 -5.34 -13.49
C ASN A 480 7.52 -4.44 -14.67
N LYS A 481 6.51 -4.80 -15.46
CA LYS A 481 6.03 -3.97 -16.56
C LYS A 481 5.52 -2.62 -16.07
N THR A 482 4.70 -2.59 -15.01
CA THR A 482 4.19 -1.35 -14.42
C THR A 482 5.32 -0.41 -13.98
N ILE A 483 6.38 -0.93 -13.35
CA ILE A 483 7.54 -0.12 -12.96
C ILE A 483 8.32 0.34 -14.19
N ASN A 484 8.60 -0.55 -15.14
CA ASN A 484 9.41 -0.23 -16.31
C ASN A 484 8.75 0.80 -17.24
N GLU A 485 7.41 0.77 -17.37
CA GLU A 485 6.67 1.77 -18.15
C GLU A 485 6.85 3.19 -17.60
N ARG A 486 7.07 3.35 -16.28
CA ARG A 486 7.36 4.67 -15.68
C ARG A 486 8.68 5.28 -16.14
N ARG A 487 9.65 4.49 -16.60
CA ARG A 487 10.87 5.03 -17.22
C ARG A 487 10.55 5.86 -18.47
N GLY A 488 9.51 5.48 -19.22
CA GLY A 488 9.00 6.25 -20.37
C GLY A 488 8.27 7.54 -19.98
N GLN A 489 8.01 7.74 -18.69
CA GLN A 489 7.29 8.89 -18.12
C GLN A 489 8.23 9.83 -17.35
N GLY A 490 9.53 9.75 -17.63
CA GLY A 490 10.54 10.65 -17.04
C GLY A 490 11.15 10.17 -15.73
N HIS A 491 10.86 8.94 -15.28
CA HIS A 491 11.51 8.36 -14.11
C HIS A 491 12.86 7.73 -14.47
N SER A 492 13.82 7.80 -13.54
CA SER A 492 15.09 7.06 -13.62
C SER A 492 15.14 5.97 -12.55
N ILE A 493 14.57 4.80 -12.87
CA ILE A 493 14.37 3.72 -11.89
C ILE A 493 15.45 2.65 -12.02
N PHE A 494 16.10 2.28 -10.92
CA PHE A 494 16.89 1.06 -10.75
C PHE A 494 16.11 0.10 -9.85
N PHE A 495 15.52 -0.97 -10.39
CA PHE A 495 14.68 -1.87 -9.59
C PHE A 495 15.12 -3.33 -9.64
N GLY A 496 14.79 -4.06 -8.58
CA GLY A 496 15.11 -5.47 -8.43
C GLY A 496 14.20 -6.13 -7.40
N TRP A 497 14.30 -7.45 -7.33
CA TRP A 497 13.52 -8.27 -6.41
C TRP A 497 14.40 -8.85 -5.32
N GLN A 498 13.92 -8.80 -4.10
CA GLN A 498 14.49 -9.55 -3.00
C GLN A 498 14.01 -10.99 -3.04
N LEU A 499 14.97 -11.90 -2.85
CA LEU A 499 14.71 -13.31 -2.57
C LEU A 499 15.18 -13.60 -1.15
N ASN A 500 14.57 -14.61 -0.54
CA ASN A 500 14.77 -14.90 0.87
C ASN A 500 15.67 -16.12 1.06
N LEU A 501 16.63 -16.04 1.98
CA LEU A 501 17.51 -17.15 2.33
C LEU A 501 16.76 -18.37 2.90
N TRP A 502 15.54 -18.17 3.41
CA TRP A 502 14.72 -19.21 4.02
C TRP A 502 13.75 -19.91 3.06
N SER A 503 13.67 -19.44 1.83
CA SER A 503 12.65 -19.84 0.84
C SER A 503 12.76 -21.29 0.38
N TYR A 504 13.98 -21.82 0.25
CA TYR A 504 14.20 -23.18 -0.27
C TYR A 504 14.09 -24.24 0.85
N ALA A 505 13.35 -25.31 0.57
CA ALA A 505 12.78 -26.22 1.58
C ALA A 505 13.71 -27.19 2.35
N PRO A 506 15.01 -27.42 2.05
CA PRO A 506 15.93 -27.83 3.09
C PRO A 506 16.32 -26.59 3.90
N VAL A 507 15.32 -26.06 4.64
CA VAL A 507 15.48 -24.88 5.50
C VAL A 507 16.63 -25.07 6.49
N SER A 508 17.07 -23.98 7.09
CA SER A 508 18.08 -23.99 8.13
C SER A 508 17.90 -25.14 9.12
N GLY A 509 18.99 -25.86 9.43
CA GLY A 509 19.02 -26.67 10.65
C GLY A 509 18.76 -25.81 11.88
N SER A 510 18.83 -26.39 13.07
CA SER A 510 18.50 -25.71 14.34
C SER A 510 19.20 -24.37 14.64
N ARG A 511 20.18 -23.93 13.83
CA ARG A 511 21.06 -22.77 14.07
C ARG A 511 21.21 -21.77 12.91
N ALA A 512 20.36 -21.82 11.88
CA ALA A 512 20.41 -21.01 10.63
C ALA A 512 21.16 -21.65 9.45
N PHE A 513 20.76 -21.30 8.23
CA PHE A 513 21.17 -21.96 6.98
C PHE A 513 22.64 -21.72 6.62
N LEU A 514 23.20 -20.57 6.96
CA LEU A 514 24.61 -20.28 6.68
C LEU A 514 25.57 -21.06 7.59
N ARG A 515 25.03 -21.83 8.55
CA ARG A 515 25.77 -22.68 9.50
C ARG A 515 25.79 -24.16 9.14
N ARG A 516 25.27 -24.57 7.97
CA ARG A 516 25.32 -25.98 7.55
C ARG A 516 26.74 -26.56 7.50
N THR A 517 27.78 -25.70 7.45
CA THR A 517 29.19 -26.11 7.52
C THR A 517 29.70 -26.41 8.92
N ASP A 518 28.95 -26.08 9.97
CA ASP A 518 29.35 -26.35 11.36
C ASP A 518 29.47 -27.88 11.57
N ASP A 519 30.45 -28.31 12.38
CA ASP A 519 30.76 -29.73 12.61
C ASP A 519 29.60 -30.51 13.25
N ASN A 520 28.69 -29.82 13.93
CA ASN A 520 27.49 -30.39 14.54
C ASN A 520 26.24 -30.36 13.62
N ASP A 521 26.41 -30.02 12.35
CA ASP A 521 25.38 -30.11 11.30
C ASP A 521 25.85 -31.04 10.16
N LEU A 522 26.10 -30.53 8.94
CA LEU A 522 26.58 -31.33 7.82
C LEU A 522 28.11 -31.39 7.71
N GLY A 523 28.83 -30.55 8.46
CA GLY A 523 30.26 -30.33 8.28
C GLY A 523 30.59 -29.60 6.96
N PHE A 524 31.84 -29.19 6.81
CA PHE A 524 32.25 -28.22 5.78
C PHE A 524 31.89 -28.62 4.33
N THR A 525 32.27 -29.82 3.87
CA THR A 525 32.07 -30.22 2.46
C THR A 525 30.60 -30.35 2.08
N ALA A 526 29.81 -31.07 2.87
CA ALA A 526 28.38 -31.24 2.60
C ALA A 526 27.59 -29.95 2.87
N GLY A 527 27.98 -29.18 3.88
CA GLY A 527 27.42 -27.85 4.15
C GLY A 527 27.61 -26.88 2.98
N ARG A 528 28.82 -26.82 2.39
CA ARG A 528 29.09 -25.98 1.22
C ARG A 528 28.28 -26.40 0.00
N ALA A 529 28.10 -27.71 -0.23
CA ALA A 529 27.26 -28.21 -1.30
C ALA A 529 25.78 -27.79 -1.11
N ALA A 530 25.25 -27.90 0.11
CA ALA A 530 23.89 -27.47 0.42
C ALA A 530 23.69 -25.95 0.26
N ILE A 531 24.67 -25.13 0.69
CA ILE A 531 24.63 -23.67 0.51
C ILE A 531 24.61 -23.28 -0.96
N LYS A 532 25.45 -23.94 -1.79
CA LYS A 532 25.46 -23.73 -3.24
C LYS A 532 24.11 -24.09 -3.84
N GLU A 533 23.59 -25.29 -3.55
CA GLU A 533 22.31 -25.76 -4.08
C GLU A 533 21.17 -24.80 -3.74
N SER A 534 21.11 -24.30 -2.50
CA SER A 534 20.07 -23.34 -2.12
C SER A 534 20.19 -22.01 -2.88
N GLY A 535 21.41 -21.49 -3.06
CA GLY A 535 21.62 -20.27 -3.84
C GLY A 535 21.15 -20.43 -5.28
N GLU A 536 21.41 -21.59 -5.89
CA GLU A 536 20.95 -21.94 -7.23
C GLU A 536 19.42 -22.11 -7.27
N GLN A 537 18.83 -22.90 -6.37
CA GLN A 537 17.40 -23.22 -6.40
C GLN A 537 16.50 -22.02 -6.06
N THR A 538 16.87 -21.19 -5.07
CA THR A 538 16.17 -19.92 -4.79
C THR A 538 16.23 -18.98 -5.98
N THR A 539 17.40 -18.87 -6.64
CA THR A 539 17.53 -18.01 -7.82
C THR A 539 16.73 -18.54 -9.01
N LEU A 540 16.78 -19.86 -9.28
CA LEU A 540 16.02 -20.50 -10.35
C LEU A 540 14.51 -20.33 -10.15
N TYR A 541 14.01 -20.51 -8.93
CA TYR A 541 12.61 -20.28 -8.61
C TYR A 541 12.19 -18.84 -8.89
N GLY A 542 12.97 -17.86 -8.44
CA GLY A 542 12.72 -16.45 -8.74
C GLY A 542 12.74 -16.14 -10.24
N MET A 543 13.70 -16.70 -10.98
CA MET A 543 13.78 -16.57 -12.44
C MET A 543 12.56 -17.19 -13.13
N GLU A 544 12.12 -18.37 -12.70
CA GLU A 544 10.89 -19.02 -13.20
C GLU A 544 9.65 -18.19 -12.89
N ALA A 545 9.58 -17.57 -11.71
CA ALA A 545 8.54 -16.61 -11.34
C ALA A 545 8.57 -15.31 -12.17
N GLY A 546 9.62 -15.08 -12.97
CA GLY A 546 9.68 -13.94 -13.89
C GLY A 546 10.28 -12.66 -13.30
N ILE A 547 11.01 -12.73 -12.17
CA ILE A 547 11.55 -11.53 -11.50
C ILE A 547 12.50 -10.70 -12.39
N LEU A 548 13.13 -11.33 -13.39
CA LEU A 548 14.05 -10.68 -14.33
C LEU A 548 13.35 -10.11 -15.58
N SER A 549 12.03 -10.27 -15.68
CA SER A 549 11.25 -9.75 -16.81
C SER A 549 11.23 -8.21 -16.83
N ASN A 550 10.93 -7.64 -18.00
CA ASN A 550 10.66 -6.21 -18.17
C ASN A 550 11.74 -5.26 -17.61
N GLY A 551 13.02 -5.65 -17.66
CA GLY A 551 14.13 -4.73 -17.38
C GLY A 551 14.42 -4.49 -15.90
N ALA A 552 14.14 -5.47 -15.04
CA ALA A 552 14.70 -5.53 -13.69
C ALA A 552 16.24 -5.57 -13.77
N ASN A 553 16.90 -4.90 -12.84
CA ASN A 553 18.33 -4.61 -12.91
C ASN A 553 19.20 -5.47 -11.98
N PHE A 554 18.62 -5.99 -10.90
CA PHE A 554 19.36 -6.72 -9.88
C PHE A 554 18.46 -7.71 -9.13
N ILE A 555 19.09 -8.62 -8.41
CA ILE A 555 18.45 -9.43 -7.37
C ILE A 555 18.97 -8.93 -6.02
N SER A 556 18.09 -8.84 -5.03
CA SER A 556 18.42 -8.53 -3.65
C SER A 556 18.33 -9.81 -2.81
N ILE A 557 19.04 -9.87 -1.70
CA ILE A 557 18.99 -11.01 -0.77
C ILE A 557 18.75 -10.52 0.65
N ASP A 558 17.69 -11.03 1.27
CA ASP A 558 17.48 -10.84 2.70
C ASP A 558 18.48 -11.68 3.49
N LYS A 559 19.22 -11.02 4.40
CA LYS A 559 20.18 -11.66 5.30
C LYS A 559 19.51 -12.60 6.32
N TYR A 560 18.30 -12.30 6.80
CA TYR A 560 17.72 -13.07 7.90
C TYR A 560 16.99 -14.30 7.38
N GLY A 561 17.73 -15.38 7.17
CA GLY A 561 17.19 -16.69 6.79
C GLY A 561 16.25 -17.35 7.82
N LEU A 562 15.78 -16.63 8.84
CA LEU A 562 14.65 -16.89 9.74
C LEU A 562 14.41 -15.54 10.42
N ASP A 563 13.28 -14.89 10.18
CA ASP A 563 12.98 -13.57 10.76
C ASP A 563 13.22 -13.58 12.28
N ALA A 564 14.26 -12.85 12.68
CA ALA A 564 14.71 -12.68 14.06
C ALA A 564 14.85 -13.98 14.89
N GLY A 565 15.77 -14.86 14.51
CA GLY A 565 16.27 -15.92 15.41
C GLY A 565 16.94 -15.38 16.69
N TYR A 566 17.31 -16.29 17.62
CA TYR A 566 17.93 -15.98 18.91
C TYR A 566 19.16 -15.05 18.79
N SER A 567 19.05 -13.83 19.31
CA SER A 567 20.14 -12.87 19.44
C SER A 567 20.64 -12.84 20.89
N ASN A 568 21.77 -13.50 21.15
CA ASN A 568 22.43 -13.39 22.44
C ASN A 568 23.89 -12.93 22.28
N PRO A 569 24.21 -11.68 22.60
CA PRO A 569 25.59 -11.19 22.57
C PRO A 569 26.51 -11.85 23.61
N GLN A 570 25.95 -12.48 24.64
CA GLN A 570 26.70 -13.25 25.64
C GLN A 570 26.95 -14.70 25.20
N ASP A 571 26.25 -15.19 24.17
CA ASP A 571 26.45 -16.50 23.56
C ASP A 571 26.48 -16.36 22.02
N PRO A 572 27.55 -15.75 21.50
CA PRO A 572 27.65 -15.49 20.07
C PRO A 572 27.83 -16.78 19.25
N PHE A 573 28.25 -17.88 19.89
CA PHE A 573 28.36 -19.19 19.25
C PHE A 573 27.00 -19.76 18.85
N ASN A 574 25.98 -19.66 19.71
CA ASN A 574 24.61 -20.12 19.38
C ASN A 574 23.72 -19.04 18.74
N SER A 575 24.21 -17.80 18.63
CA SER A 575 23.46 -16.71 18.00
C SER A 575 23.30 -16.92 16.50
N THR A 576 22.07 -16.79 16.00
CA THR A 576 21.81 -16.79 14.54
C THR A 576 22.18 -15.44 13.88
N TRP A 577 22.47 -14.41 14.69
CA TRP A 577 22.78 -13.06 14.23
C TRP A 577 24.26 -12.80 14.00
N PHE A 578 25.12 -13.50 14.74
CA PHE A 578 26.57 -13.32 14.66
C PHE A 578 27.19 -14.38 13.75
N PHE A 579 27.98 -13.91 12.78
CA PHE A 579 28.70 -14.74 11.85
C PHE A 579 30.19 -14.72 12.21
N ASN A 580 30.81 -15.90 12.21
CA ASN A 580 32.26 -15.99 12.15
C ASN A 580 32.73 -15.84 10.68
N ASN A 581 34.04 -15.96 10.44
CA ASN A 581 34.59 -15.87 9.09
C ASN A 581 34.01 -16.92 8.13
N ASP A 582 33.79 -18.16 8.59
CA ASP A 582 33.25 -19.23 7.74
C ASP A 582 31.80 -18.95 7.35
N HIS A 583 30.97 -18.47 8.28
CA HIS A 583 29.59 -18.05 8.00
C HIS A 583 29.53 -16.87 7.03
N TRP A 584 30.46 -15.92 7.14
CA TRP A 584 30.58 -14.82 6.19
C TRP A 584 30.99 -15.31 4.80
N MET A 585 31.98 -16.20 4.71
CA MET A 585 32.41 -16.81 3.44
C MET A 585 31.30 -17.66 2.83
N ASN A 586 30.48 -18.33 3.65
CA ASN A 586 29.29 -19.05 3.20
C ASN A 586 28.24 -18.11 2.60
N TYR A 587 28.00 -16.94 3.22
CA TYR A 587 27.09 -15.94 2.69
C TYR A 587 27.57 -15.39 1.34
N LEU A 588 28.86 -15.04 1.23
CA LEU A 588 29.44 -14.62 -0.04
C LEU A 588 29.40 -15.72 -1.10
N TYR A 589 29.61 -16.98 -0.70
CA TYR A 589 29.50 -18.12 -1.61
C TYR A 589 28.06 -18.33 -2.09
N TYR A 590 27.06 -18.17 -1.21
CA TYR A 590 25.65 -18.19 -1.60
C TYR A 590 25.36 -17.11 -2.64
N VAL A 591 25.77 -15.86 -2.36
CA VAL A 591 25.62 -14.70 -3.25
C VAL A 591 26.33 -14.91 -4.59
N GLU A 592 27.54 -15.47 -4.58
CA GLU A 592 28.28 -15.82 -5.81
C GLU A 592 27.48 -16.79 -6.67
N ASN A 593 26.90 -17.83 -6.08
CA ASN A 593 26.09 -18.80 -6.85
C ASN A 593 24.78 -18.18 -7.36
N MET A 594 24.15 -17.26 -6.63
CA MET A 594 23.01 -16.48 -7.17
C MET A 594 23.43 -15.65 -8.39
N HIS A 595 24.58 -14.96 -8.30
CA HIS A 595 25.11 -14.18 -9.41
C HIS A 595 25.42 -15.06 -10.63
N LEU A 596 26.11 -16.18 -10.43
CA LEU A 596 26.45 -17.12 -11.51
C LEU A 596 25.20 -17.73 -12.15
N THR A 597 24.15 -17.98 -11.38
CA THR A 597 22.88 -18.54 -11.87
C THR A 597 22.07 -17.53 -12.68
N SER A 598 21.98 -16.29 -12.19
CA SER A 598 21.14 -15.24 -12.80
C SER A 598 21.84 -14.39 -13.85
N GLY A 599 23.17 -14.27 -13.78
CA GLY A 599 23.95 -13.27 -14.51
C GLY A 599 23.71 -11.84 -14.05
N MET A 600 23.00 -11.62 -12.93
CA MET A 600 22.61 -10.30 -12.44
C MET A 600 23.44 -9.86 -11.24
N PRO A 601 23.70 -8.56 -11.05
CA PRO A 601 24.29 -8.07 -9.81
C PRO A 601 23.39 -8.42 -8.61
N ILE A 602 24.02 -8.76 -7.48
CA ILE A 602 23.32 -9.07 -6.23
C ILE A 602 23.51 -7.91 -5.24
N VAL A 603 22.40 -7.34 -4.78
CA VAL A 603 22.37 -6.33 -3.72
C VAL A 603 22.23 -7.04 -2.38
N LEU A 604 23.12 -6.74 -1.44
CA LEU A 604 23.06 -7.31 -0.09
C LEU A 604 22.14 -6.43 0.77
N TRP A 605 20.90 -6.89 0.95
CA TRP A 605 19.95 -6.25 1.84
C TRP A 605 20.33 -6.57 3.28
N GLN A 606 20.95 -5.59 3.95
CA GLN A 606 21.49 -5.68 5.31
C GLN A 606 22.80 -6.49 5.42
N LEU A 607 23.84 -5.81 5.88
CA LEU A 607 25.14 -6.44 6.12
C LEU A 607 25.22 -7.02 7.54
N PRO A 608 25.66 -8.28 7.72
CA PRO A 608 26.03 -8.80 9.03
C PRO A 608 27.10 -7.92 9.69
N VAL A 609 26.77 -7.29 10.83
CA VAL A 609 27.71 -6.53 11.65
C VAL A 609 28.08 -7.37 12.87
N GLY A 610 29.33 -7.81 12.94
CA GLY A 610 29.88 -8.53 14.10
C GLY A 610 30.95 -9.53 13.69
N HIS A 611 32.13 -9.43 14.31
CA HIS A 611 33.22 -10.40 14.14
C HIS A 611 33.42 -11.13 15.46
N ILE A 612 33.19 -12.44 15.48
CA ILE A 612 33.63 -13.29 16.59
C ILE A 612 35.10 -13.66 16.30
N ASN A 613 36.03 -13.17 17.11
CA ASN A 613 37.43 -13.59 17.06
C ASN A 613 37.54 -15.07 17.48
N GLY A 614 37.53 -15.98 16.50
CA GLY A 614 37.89 -17.39 16.66
C GLY A 614 36.73 -18.39 16.52
N SER A 615 37.01 -19.52 15.86
CA SER A 615 36.08 -20.62 15.56
C SER A 615 36.40 -21.92 16.33
N THR A 616 37.07 -21.85 17.48
CA THR A 616 37.41 -23.06 18.25
C THR A 616 36.57 -23.16 19.52
N MET A 617 35.72 -24.19 19.59
CA MET A 617 35.32 -24.77 20.87
C MET A 617 36.58 -25.35 21.51
N THR A 618 37.07 -24.75 22.60
CA THR A 618 37.97 -25.49 23.50
C THR A 618 37.20 -26.59 24.20
#